data_AF-A0A4V3JYP6-F1
#
_entry.id   AF-A0A4V3JYP6-F1
#
_cell.length_a   1.000
_cell.length_b   1.000
_cell.length_c   1.000
_cell.angle_alpha   90.00
_cell.angle_beta   90.00
_cell.angle_gamma   90.00
#
_symmetry.space_group_name_H-M   'P 1'
#
loop_
_entity.id
_entity.type
_entity.pdbx_description
1 polymer ?
#
loop_
_entity_poly.entity_id
_entity_poly.type
_entity_poly.pdbx_seq_one_letter_code
_entity_poly.pdbx_strand_id
1 'polypeptide(L)'
;MFERRISISQALAQELVKTIRLLALSGKSHFRKYLYDPLAYAGWEKDKAQSSLSAGKMMDKLKEDIEDPAYQNTIGPQCKRLVSNALSETLSALGDSCIFFLERIQEDQKLAQTPEALDFVSAIEKSLKDFSVLTQTKNEKLFEDTIRNFTGDELRSAFEPVKLDTAHQKVYLEKEVHNLYQQILAASKTNNFSRCKKLLSKYIIDYSDSDSYNESEVEKLLSAVDKREPGFKQNVMDSLAIDLYYSVTKGILEGNARKAIQGIRKYAHIFEGNPDIKNYYEIDSLERKLYGIIQAKDLMKDLKKGL
;
A
#
# COMPACT_ATOMS: atom_id res chain seq x y z
N MET A 1 28.78 13.04 -0.05
CA MET A 1 27.88 13.83 -0.92
C MET A 1 26.61 13.04 -1.06
N PHE A 2 25.50 13.47 -0.47
CA PHE A 2 24.20 12.89 -0.78
C PHE A 2 23.72 13.55 -2.07
N GLU A 3 23.51 12.78 -3.14
CA GLU A 3 22.81 13.28 -4.32
C GLU A 3 21.48 13.87 -3.86
N ARG A 4 21.26 15.15 -4.16
CA ARG A 4 20.00 15.81 -3.83
C ARG A 4 18.92 15.18 -4.69
N ARG A 5 18.02 14.43 -4.07
CA ARG A 5 16.84 13.87 -4.76
C ARG A 5 16.05 15.01 -5.40
N ILE A 6 15.76 14.89 -6.68
CA ILE A 6 15.07 15.93 -7.48
C ILE A 6 13.56 15.69 -7.52
N SER A 7 13.10 14.45 -7.29
CA SER A 7 11.69 14.09 -7.26
C SER A 7 11.44 12.88 -6.35
N ILE A 8 10.26 12.80 -5.74
CA ILE A 8 9.80 11.61 -5.00
C ILE A 8 9.16 10.62 -5.97
N SER A 9 9.63 9.37 -5.98
CA SER A 9 9.00 8.29 -6.76
C SER A 9 7.63 7.92 -6.18
N GLN A 10 6.67 7.56 -7.05
CA GLN A 10 5.35 7.11 -6.61
C GLN A 10 5.42 5.90 -5.65
N ALA A 11 6.30 4.93 -5.95
CA ALA A 11 6.48 3.74 -5.12
C ALA A 11 6.92 4.07 -3.69
N LEU A 12 7.93 4.94 -3.52
CA LEU A 12 8.36 5.40 -2.20
C LEU A 12 7.22 6.09 -1.43
N ALA A 13 6.47 6.98 -2.09
CA ALA A 13 5.35 7.64 -1.43
C ALA A 13 4.28 6.65 -0.96
N GLN A 14 3.99 5.62 -1.76
CA GLN A 14 3.08 4.54 -1.39
C GLN A 14 3.61 3.71 -0.21
N GLU A 15 4.90 3.33 -0.21
CA GLU A 15 5.56 2.63 0.90
C GLU A 15 5.41 3.42 2.21
N LEU A 16 5.66 4.73 2.18
CA LEU A 16 5.51 5.59 3.35
C LEU A 16 4.05 5.66 3.82
N VAL A 17 3.08 5.74 2.90
CA VAL A 17 1.64 5.67 3.26
C VAL A 17 1.33 4.37 4.01
N LYS A 18 1.78 3.22 3.49
CA LYS A 18 1.54 1.93 4.14
C LYS A 18 2.23 1.84 5.48
N THR A 19 3.45 2.36 5.58
CA THR A 19 4.23 2.36 6.81
C THR A 19 3.54 3.20 7.89
N ILE A 20 3.02 4.39 7.56
CA ILE A 20 2.24 5.22 8.49
C ILE A 20 0.97 4.50 8.95
N ARG A 21 0.27 3.78 8.06
CA ARG A 21 -0.91 2.98 8.43
C ARG A 21 -0.55 1.84 9.39
N LEU A 22 0.58 1.16 9.19
CA LEU A 22 1.08 0.13 10.11
C LEU A 22 1.54 0.72 11.46
N LEU A 23 2.12 1.92 11.40
CA LEU A 23 2.54 2.65 12.59
C LEU A 23 1.34 2.99 13.49
N ALA A 24 0.21 3.36 12.90
CA ALA A 24 -1.04 3.61 13.63
C ALA A 24 -1.53 2.36 14.39
N LEU A 25 -1.34 1.16 13.82
CA LEU A 25 -1.68 -0.12 14.47
C LEU A 25 -0.72 -0.47 15.62
N SER A 26 0.53 0.02 15.57
CA SER A 26 1.58 -0.28 16.56
C SER A 26 1.50 0.58 17.82
N GLY A 27 0.54 1.50 17.88
CA GLY A 27 0.20 2.29 19.06
C GLY A 27 0.95 3.62 19.19
N LYS A 28 0.48 4.43 20.15
CA LYS A 28 0.84 5.84 20.33
C LYS A 28 2.35 6.09 20.49
N SER A 29 3.06 5.21 21.21
CA SER A 29 4.49 5.39 21.46
C SER A 29 5.32 5.26 20.18
N HIS A 30 5.03 4.26 19.35
CA HIS A 30 5.70 4.09 18.06
C HIS A 30 5.36 5.26 17.14
N PHE A 31 4.08 5.64 17.09
CA PHE A 31 3.63 6.77 16.27
C PHE A 31 4.35 8.07 16.60
N ARG A 32 4.56 8.35 17.90
CA ARG A 32 5.34 9.51 18.33
C ARG A 32 6.79 9.42 17.85
N LYS A 33 7.46 8.33 18.19
CA LYS A 33 8.89 8.12 17.90
C LYS A 33 9.23 8.18 16.40
N TYR A 34 8.39 7.61 15.54
CA TYR A 34 8.73 7.39 14.13
C TYR A 34 8.04 8.34 13.14
N LEU A 35 7.04 9.13 13.58
CA LEU A 35 6.39 10.14 12.73
C LEU A 35 6.35 11.53 13.36
N TYR A 36 5.88 11.67 14.61
CA TYR A 36 5.76 12.98 15.25
C TYR A 36 7.12 13.62 15.56
N ASP A 37 7.98 12.93 16.30
CA ASP A 37 9.27 13.47 16.74
C ASP A 37 10.17 13.84 15.54
N PRO A 38 10.29 13.02 14.47
CA PRO A 38 11.05 13.39 13.28
C PRO A 38 10.58 14.69 12.62
N LEU A 39 9.26 14.89 12.51
CA LEU A 39 8.69 16.12 11.95
C LEU A 39 8.90 17.32 12.88
N ALA A 40 8.70 17.14 14.19
CA ALA A 40 8.94 18.18 15.18
C ALA A 40 10.41 18.63 15.18
N TYR A 41 11.36 17.69 15.19
CA TYR A 41 12.80 18.00 15.11
C TYR A 41 13.22 18.61 13.78
N ALA A 42 12.54 18.28 12.69
CA ALA A 42 12.75 18.92 11.39
C ALA A 42 12.12 20.32 11.29
N GLY A 43 11.50 20.84 12.35
CA GLY A 43 10.93 22.19 12.39
C GLY A 43 9.63 22.35 11.61
N TRP A 44 8.86 21.26 11.47
CA TRP A 44 7.55 21.29 10.81
C TRP A 44 6.44 21.84 11.71
N GLU A 45 6.67 21.92 13.02
CA GLU A 45 5.74 22.52 13.97
C GLU A 45 5.73 24.05 13.85
N LYS A 46 4.54 24.66 13.91
CA LYS A 46 4.34 26.11 13.98
C LYS A 46 3.88 26.54 15.36
N ASP A 47 4.10 27.80 15.69
CA ASP A 47 3.49 28.43 16.85
C ASP A 47 1.96 28.33 16.78
N LYS A 48 1.36 27.86 17.88
CA LYS A 48 -0.09 27.52 18.02
C LYS A 48 -1.07 28.66 17.69
N ALA A 49 -0.59 29.87 17.43
CA ALA A 49 -1.40 31.07 17.25
C ALA A 49 -1.92 31.29 15.81
N GLN A 50 -1.55 30.47 14.82
CA GLN A 50 -1.74 30.84 13.40
C GLN A 50 -2.85 30.12 12.61
N SER A 51 -3.63 29.21 13.20
CA SER A 51 -4.73 28.58 12.44
C SER A 51 -6.00 28.34 13.24
N SER A 52 -7.11 28.90 12.73
CA SER A 52 -8.47 28.68 13.24
C SER A 52 -9.17 27.49 12.56
N LEU A 53 -8.60 26.96 11.47
CA LEU A 53 -9.15 25.84 10.72
C LEU A 53 -8.55 24.53 11.24
N SER A 54 -9.38 23.50 11.42
CA SER A 54 -8.90 22.15 11.71
C SER A 54 -8.21 21.53 10.49
N ALA A 55 -7.33 20.56 10.69
CA ALA A 55 -6.67 19.84 9.61
C ALA A 55 -7.68 19.21 8.62
N GLY A 56 -8.79 18.67 9.14
CA GLY A 56 -9.88 18.12 8.31
C GLY A 56 -10.44 19.14 7.30
N LYS A 57 -10.79 20.35 7.76
CA LYS A 57 -11.30 21.41 6.88
C LYS A 57 -10.27 21.89 5.87
N MET A 58 -8.99 21.90 6.24
CA MET A 58 -7.92 22.23 5.29
C MET A 58 -7.77 21.16 4.21
N MET A 59 -7.87 19.87 4.55
CA MET A 59 -7.84 18.79 3.57
C MET A 59 -8.99 18.87 2.58
N ASP A 60 -10.21 19.18 3.05
CA ASP A 60 -11.37 19.28 2.17
C ASP A 60 -11.24 20.46 1.22
N LYS A 61 -10.81 21.63 1.72
CA LYS A 61 -10.48 22.76 0.85
C LYS A 61 -9.39 22.43 -0.17
N LEU A 62 -8.34 21.71 0.26
CA LEU A 62 -7.27 21.30 -0.65
C LEU A 62 -7.77 20.41 -1.79
N LYS A 63 -8.70 19.49 -1.50
CA LYS A 63 -9.30 18.65 -2.55
C LYS A 63 -10.04 19.48 -3.59
N GLU A 64 -10.68 20.57 -3.18
CA GLU A 64 -11.34 21.51 -4.10
C GLU A 64 -10.31 22.32 -4.90
N ASP A 65 -9.31 22.91 -4.21
CA ASP A 65 -8.29 23.76 -4.82
C ASP A 65 -7.45 23.00 -5.88
N ILE A 66 -7.26 21.68 -5.73
CA ILE A 66 -6.47 20.84 -6.65
C ILE A 66 -7.10 20.73 -8.05
N GLU A 67 -8.43 20.79 -8.15
CA GLU A 67 -9.12 20.69 -9.43
C GLU A 67 -8.95 21.98 -10.26
N ASP A 68 -8.55 23.08 -9.63
CA ASP A 68 -8.34 24.37 -10.29
C ASP A 68 -6.85 24.58 -10.63
N PRO A 69 -6.48 24.70 -11.92
CA PRO A 69 -5.11 24.96 -12.36
C PRO A 69 -4.46 26.20 -11.71
N ALA A 70 -5.24 27.18 -11.26
CA ALA A 70 -4.73 28.40 -10.63
C ALA A 70 -3.97 28.12 -9.32
N TYR A 71 -4.30 27.05 -8.61
CA TYR A 71 -3.71 26.74 -7.31
C TYR A 71 -2.54 25.75 -7.35
N GLN A 72 -2.16 25.22 -8.53
CA GLN A 72 -1.11 24.19 -8.66
C GLN A 72 0.18 24.53 -7.91
N ASN A 73 0.63 25.79 -8.01
CA ASN A 73 1.87 26.24 -7.35
C ASN A 73 1.74 26.42 -5.83
N THR A 74 0.51 26.45 -5.31
CA THR A 74 0.23 26.65 -3.88
C THR A 74 -0.04 25.34 -3.13
N ILE A 75 -0.27 24.23 -3.84
CA ILE A 75 -0.60 22.94 -3.23
C ILE A 75 0.52 22.46 -2.30
N GLY A 76 1.79 22.54 -2.71
CA GLY A 76 2.94 22.18 -1.87
C GLY A 76 2.98 22.96 -0.54
N PRO A 77 3.04 24.30 -0.59
CA PRO A 77 2.97 25.15 0.60
C PRO A 77 1.74 24.90 1.47
N GLN A 78 0.57 24.67 0.88
CA GLN A 78 -0.65 24.40 1.62
C GLN A 78 -0.64 23.01 2.29
N CYS A 79 -0.07 21.98 1.65
CA CYS A 79 0.16 20.66 2.26
C CYS A 79 1.14 20.75 3.43
N LYS A 80 2.21 21.55 3.30
CA LYS A 80 3.12 21.83 4.42
C LYS A 80 2.39 22.49 5.59
N ARG A 81 1.53 23.47 5.31
CA ARG A 81 0.69 24.11 6.33
C ARG A 81 -0.28 23.13 6.99
N LEU A 82 -0.88 22.23 6.21
CA LEU A 82 -1.76 21.18 6.72
C LEU A 82 -1.04 20.29 7.74
N VAL A 83 0.12 19.71 7.36
CA VAL A 83 0.91 18.84 8.26
C VAL A 83 1.35 19.60 9.51
N SER A 84 1.80 20.85 9.33
CA SER A 84 2.20 21.71 10.44
C SER A 84 1.07 21.97 11.44
N ASN A 85 -0.15 22.24 10.94
CA ASN A 85 -1.32 22.41 11.79
C ASN A 85 -1.68 21.11 12.51
N ALA A 86 -1.65 19.99 11.78
CA ALA A 86 -2.01 18.68 12.28
C ALA A 86 -1.06 18.17 13.39
N LEU A 87 0.23 18.54 13.35
CA LEU A 87 1.20 18.30 14.44
C LEU A 87 0.70 18.86 15.78
N SER A 88 0.06 20.03 15.77
CA SER A 88 -0.44 20.70 16.97
C SER A 88 -1.83 20.22 17.43
N GLU A 89 -2.57 19.51 16.57
CA GLU A 89 -3.95 19.10 16.80
C GLU A 89 -4.05 17.74 17.48
N THR A 90 -3.82 16.65 16.74
CA THR A 90 -3.84 15.27 17.27
C THR A 90 -2.95 14.35 16.43
N LEU A 91 -2.54 13.21 17.01
CA LEU A 91 -1.76 12.21 16.27
C LEU A 91 -2.55 11.59 15.10
N SER A 92 -3.88 11.48 15.22
CA SER A 92 -4.72 11.01 14.11
C SER A 92 -4.71 12.01 12.96
N ALA A 93 -4.98 13.29 13.26
CA ALA A 93 -4.94 14.36 12.28
C ALA A 93 -3.58 14.43 11.58
N LEU A 94 -2.48 14.24 12.33
CA LEU A 94 -1.14 14.18 11.77
C LEU A 94 -0.98 13.02 10.78
N GLY A 95 -1.39 11.80 11.18
CA GLY A 95 -1.33 10.63 10.32
C GLY A 95 -2.09 10.82 9.02
N ASP A 96 -3.33 11.29 9.12
CA ASP A 96 -4.21 11.54 7.97
C ASP A 96 -3.64 12.62 7.04
N SER A 97 -3.08 13.69 7.62
CA SER A 97 -2.46 14.78 6.85
C SER A 97 -1.19 14.34 6.12
N CYS A 98 -0.35 13.54 6.77
CA CYS A 98 0.85 12.96 6.15
C CYS A 98 0.48 11.99 5.02
N ILE A 99 -0.52 11.12 5.24
CA ILE A 99 -1.03 10.21 4.21
C ILE A 99 -1.60 11.01 3.03
N PHE A 100 -2.42 12.03 3.30
CA PHE A 100 -2.97 12.90 2.27
C PHE A 100 -1.87 13.51 1.41
N PHE A 101 -0.83 14.09 2.02
CA PHE A 101 0.26 14.71 1.27
C PHE A 101 1.00 13.68 0.39
N LEU A 102 1.29 12.49 0.92
CA LEU A 102 1.92 11.41 0.14
C LEU A 102 1.02 10.89 -0.99
N GLU A 103 -0.30 10.81 -0.79
CA GLU A 103 -1.25 10.42 -1.83
C GLU A 103 -1.30 11.47 -2.95
N ARG A 104 -1.19 12.75 -2.61
CA ARG A 104 -1.07 13.83 -3.60
C ARG A 104 0.25 13.78 -4.36
N ILE A 105 1.36 13.50 -3.68
CA ILE A 105 2.68 13.30 -4.32
C ILE A 105 2.64 12.15 -5.33
N GLN A 106 1.86 11.09 -5.07
CA GLN A 106 1.69 9.98 -6.02
C GLN A 106 0.89 10.36 -7.26
N GLU A 107 0.01 11.36 -7.15
CA GLU A 107 -0.93 11.77 -8.20
C GLU A 107 -0.40 12.90 -9.07
N ASP A 108 0.37 13.82 -8.48
CA ASP A 108 0.92 14.99 -9.17
C ASP A 108 2.45 14.98 -9.17
N GLN A 109 3.02 14.75 -10.36
CA GLN A 109 4.47 14.75 -10.55
C GLN A 109 5.11 16.12 -10.29
N LYS A 110 4.40 17.23 -10.52
CA LYS A 110 4.92 18.57 -10.19
C LYS A 110 5.04 18.74 -8.68
N LEU A 111 4.02 18.28 -7.94
CA LEU A 111 4.04 18.29 -6.49
C LEU A 111 5.20 17.44 -5.94
N ALA A 112 5.48 16.29 -6.55
CA ALA A 112 6.59 15.41 -6.15
C ALA A 112 7.99 16.06 -6.26
N GLN A 113 8.12 17.15 -7.01
CA GLN A 113 9.37 17.90 -7.22
C GLN A 113 9.48 19.16 -6.34
N THR A 114 8.42 19.52 -5.60
CA THR A 114 8.43 20.75 -4.82
C THR A 114 9.39 20.66 -3.64
N PRO A 115 9.97 21.79 -3.20
CA PRO A 115 10.79 21.83 -2.00
C PRO A 115 10.06 21.28 -0.78
N GLU A 116 8.76 21.53 -0.64
CA GLU A 116 7.95 21.03 0.47
C GLU A 116 7.85 19.50 0.47
N ALA A 117 7.65 18.86 -0.69
CA ALA A 117 7.58 17.41 -0.79
C ALA A 117 8.93 16.76 -0.51
N LEU A 118 10.02 17.33 -1.04
CA LEU A 118 11.39 16.85 -0.82
C LEU A 118 11.78 16.97 0.66
N ASP A 119 11.53 18.12 1.28
CA ASP A 119 11.77 18.38 2.71
C ASP A 119 10.96 17.41 3.58
N PHE A 120 9.67 17.25 3.28
CA PHE A 120 8.77 16.37 4.02
C PHE A 120 9.24 14.93 4.03
N VAL A 121 9.52 14.37 2.85
CA VAL A 121 9.98 12.98 2.73
C VAL A 121 11.34 12.82 3.40
N SER A 122 12.24 13.79 3.27
CA SER A 122 13.55 13.74 3.94
C SER A 122 13.44 13.67 5.47
N ALA A 123 12.42 14.32 6.05
CA ALA A 123 12.19 14.32 7.48
C ALA A 123 11.69 12.97 8.02
N ILE A 124 10.87 12.25 7.26
CA ILE A 124 10.19 11.03 7.73
C ILE A 124 10.76 9.73 7.18
N GLU A 125 11.46 9.75 6.04
CA GLU A 125 11.84 8.53 5.32
C GLU A 125 12.72 7.62 6.18
N LYS A 126 13.74 8.18 6.84
CA LYS A 126 14.66 7.39 7.67
C LYS A 126 13.94 6.75 8.85
N SER A 127 13.18 7.53 9.61
CA SER A 127 12.49 7.03 10.80
C SER A 127 11.44 5.97 10.45
N LEU A 128 10.73 6.14 9.34
CA LEU A 128 9.76 5.16 8.88
C LEU A 128 10.44 3.88 8.36
N LYS A 129 11.60 3.98 7.69
CA LYS A 129 12.40 2.80 7.32
C LYS A 129 12.88 2.02 8.56
N ASP A 130 13.37 2.73 9.58
CA ASP A 130 13.80 2.11 10.84
C ASP A 130 12.64 1.35 11.50
N PHE A 131 11.43 1.92 11.46
CA PHE A 131 10.22 1.26 11.93
C PHE A 131 9.83 0.03 11.10
N SER A 132 9.94 0.10 9.77
CA SER A 132 9.64 -1.04 8.89
C SER A 132 10.55 -2.24 9.17
N VAL A 133 11.86 -2.01 9.35
CA VAL A 133 12.83 -3.07 9.71
C VAL A 133 12.49 -3.69 11.06
N LEU A 134 12.19 -2.87 12.07
CA LEU A 134 11.79 -3.35 13.39
C LEU A 134 10.50 -4.19 13.33
N THR A 135 9.54 -3.75 12.52
CA THR A 135 8.24 -4.41 12.35
C THR A 135 8.41 -5.74 11.63
N GLN A 136 9.27 -5.82 10.61
CA GLN A 136 9.58 -7.05 9.89
C GLN A 136 10.08 -8.16 10.84
N THR A 137 11.11 -7.88 11.65
CA THR A 137 11.66 -8.89 12.58
C THR A 137 10.63 -9.38 13.60
N LYS A 138 9.74 -8.48 14.04
CA LYS A 138 8.66 -8.84 14.97
C LYS A 138 7.58 -9.68 14.27
N ASN A 139 7.21 -9.32 13.05
CA ASN A 139 6.16 -9.99 12.28
C ASN A 139 6.52 -11.43 11.95
N GLU A 140 7.77 -11.71 11.57
CA GLU A 140 8.20 -13.09 11.29
C GLU A 140 7.97 -14.01 12.48
N LYS A 141 8.33 -13.55 13.69
CA LYS A 141 8.12 -14.31 14.93
C LYS A 141 6.63 -14.46 15.24
N LEU A 142 5.87 -13.35 15.19
CA LEU A 142 4.43 -13.38 15.42
C LEU A 142 3.69 -14.31 14.46
N PHE A 143 4.06 -14.28 13.19
CA PHE A 143 3.48 -15.13 12.16
C PHE A 143 3.79 -16.60 12.41
N GLU A 144 5.05 -16.92 12.70
CA GLU A 144 5.49 -18.28 13.04
C GLU A 144 4.74 -18.82 14.27
N ASP A 145 4.66 -18.04 15.34
CA ASP A 145 3.95 -18.42 16.57
C ASP A 145 2.45 -18.62 16.30
N THR A 146 1.83 -17.75 15.49
CA THR A 146 0.42 -17.84 15.14
C THR A 146 0.11 -19.12 14.34
N ILE A 147 0.90 -19.43 13.30
CA ILE A 147 0.68 -20.61 12.46
C ILE A 147 0.98 -21.90 13.21
N ARG A 148 1.99 -21.92 14.09
CA ARG A 148 2.27 -23.11 14.91
C ARG A 148 1.06 -23.54 15.74
N ASN A 149 0.25 -22.58 16.18
CA ASN A 149 -0.95 -22.82 16.97
C ASN A 149 -2.18 -23.22 16.14
N PHE A 150 -2.13 -23.14 14.80
CA PHE A 150 -3.24 -23.57 13.97
C PHE A 150 -3.43 -25.09 14.00
N THR A 151 -4.70 -25.50 14.01
CA THR A 151 -5.13 -26.86 13.70
C THR A 151 -4.94 -27.17 12.21
N GLY A 152 -4.96 -28.46 11.85
CA GLY A 152 -4.86 -28.88 10.45
C GLY A 152 -5.97 -28.32 9.57
N ASP A 153 -7.19 -28.22 10.09
CA ASP A 153 -8.34 -27.70 9.36
C ASP A 153 -8.30 -26.17 9.19
N GLU A 154 -7.81 -25.43 10.18
CA GLU A 154 -7.58 -23.98 10.06
C GLU A 154 -6.51 -23.67 9.00
N LEU A 155 -5.45 -24.48 8.93
CA LEU A 155 -4.46 -24.38 7.86
C LEU A 155 -5.10 -24.69 6.51
N ARG A 156 -5.82 -25.80 6.36
CA ARG A 156 -6.50 -26.12 5.10
C ARG A 156 -7.43 -24.98 4.65
N SER A 157 -8.27 -24.45 5.53
CA SER A 157 -9.17 -23.33 5.23
C SER A 157 -8.45 -22.06 4.81
N ALA A 158 -7.23 -21.83 5.31
CA ALA A 158 -6.39 -20.71 4.88
C ALA A 158 -5.81 -20.89 3.47
N PHE A 159 -5.65 -22.15 3.03
CA PHE A 159 -5.22 -22.52 1.69
C PHE A 159 -6.38 -22.71 0.70
N GLU A 160 -7.61 -22.88 1.18
CA GLU A 160 -8.76 -22.90 0.28
C GLU A 160 -8.87 -21.55 -0.45
N PRO A 161 -8.99 -21.55 -1.80
CA PRO A 161 -9.47 -20.36 -2.49
C PRO A 161 -10.84 -20.00 -1.89
N VAL A 162 -11.20 -18.71 -1.90
CA VAL A 162 -12.49 -18.26 -1.37
C VAL A 162 -13.58 -19.00 -2.15
N LYS A 163 -14.17 -20.06 -1.57
CA LYS A 163 -15.21 -20.87 -2.21
C LYS A 163 -16.41 -19.98 -2.49
N LEU A 164 -16.69 -19.74 -3.77
CA LEU A 164 -17.86 -19.00 -4.25
C LEU A 164 -19.01 -19.97 -4.46
N ASP A 165 -19.56 -20.53 -3.38
CA ASP A 165 -20.56 -21.61 -3.44
C ASP A 165 -21.99 -21.14 -3.77
N THR A 166 -22.18 -20.02 -4.46
CA THR A 166 -23.50 -19.67 -5.02
C THR A 166 -23.40 -19.10 -6.43
N ALA A 167 -24.22 -19.66 -7.35
CA ALA A 167 -24.36 -19.15 -8.72
C ALA A 167 -24.70 -17.64 -8.77
N HIS A 168 -25.44 -17.15 -7.79
CA HIS A 168 -25.73 -15.72 -7.64
C HIS A 168 -24.49 -14.86 -7.30
N GLN A 169 -23.60 -15.36 -6.44
CA GLN A 169 -22.34 -14.67 -6.16
C GLN A 169 -21.38 -14.71 -7.35
N LYS A 170 -21.37 -15.81 -8.12
CA LYS A 170 -20.58 -15.89 -9.36
C LYS A 170 -20.99 -14.84 -10.39
N VAL A 171 -22.29 -14.72 -10.67
CA VAL A 171 -22.82 -13.70 -11.61
C VAL A 171 -22.55 -12.28 -11.11
N TYR A 172 -22.67 -12.03 -9.79
CA TYR A 172 -22.34 -10.73 -9.20
C TYR A 172 -20.86 -10.39 -9.39
N LEU A 173 -19.98 -11.37 -9.16
CA LEU A 173 -18.54 -11.24 -9.31
C LEU A 173 -18.16 -10.98 -10.78
N GLU A 174 -18.73 -11.71 -11.74
CA GLU A 174 -18.52 -11.46 -13.17
C GLU A 174 -18.94 -10.04 -13.58
N LYS A 175 -20.06 -9.54 -13.03
CA LYS A 175 -20.51 -8.16 -13.25
C LYS A 175 -19.57 -7.14 -12.62
N GLU A 176 -19.06 -7.41 -11.42
CA GLU A 176 -18.11 -6.54 -10.73
C GLU A 176 -16.76 -6.47 -11.47
N VAL A 177 -16.23 -7.61 -11.89
CA VAL A 177 -15.06 -7.75 -12.76
C VAL A 177 -15.25 -6.93 -14.04
N HIS A 178 -16.39 -7.10 -14.73
CA HIS A 178 -16.69 -6.35 -15.94
C HIS A 178 -16.76 -4.83 -15.68
N ASN A 179 -17.45 -4.41 -14.62
CA ASN A 179 -17.56 -3.00 -14.25
C ASN A 179 -16.19 -2.38 -13.92
N LEU A 180 -15.35 -3.10 -13.17
CA LEU A 180 -14.01 -2.62 -12.83
C LEU A 180 -13.15 -2.51 -14.08
N TYR A 181 -13.22 -3.49 -14.98
CA TYR A 181 -12.55 -3.46 -16.28
C TYR A 181 -13.00 -2.26 -17.14
N GLN A 182 -14.30 -1.98 -17.22
CA GLN A 182 -14.81 -0.80 -17.94
C GLN A 182 -14.32 0.51 -17.33
N GLN A 183 -14.24 0.61 -16.00
CA GLN A 183 -13.68 1.80 -15.34
C GLN A 183 -12.20 1.99 -15.65
N ILE A 184 -11.43 0.89 -15.74
CA ILE A 184 -10.03 0.91 -16.14
C ILE A 184 -9.90 1.43 -17.58
N LEU A 185 -10.71 0.90 -18.51
CA LEU A 185 -10.73 1.36 -19.90
C LEU A 185 -11.10 2.85 -20.00
N ALA A 186 -12.09 3.31 -19.23
CA ALA A 186 -12.49 4.71 -19.20
C ALA A 186 -11.36 5.61 -18.68
N ALA A 187 -10.72 5.26 -17.56
CA ALA A 187 -9.61 6.00 -16.99
C ALA A 187 -8.38 6.04 -17.93
N SER A 188 -8.12 4.93 -18.61
CA SER A 188 -7.09 4.80 -19.62
C SER A 188 -7.36 5.70 -20.84
N LYS A 189 -8.62 5.85 -21.26
CA LYS A 189 -9.02 6.75 -22.37
C LYS A 189 -8.92 8.22 -22.00
N THR A 190 -9.21 8.60 -20.76
CA THR A 190 -9.11 9.99 -20.28
C THR A 190 -7.70 10.38 -19.82
N ASN A 191 -6.70 9.52 -20.03
CA ASN A 191 -5.31 9.69 -19.56
C ASN A 191 -5.20 9.96 -18.06
N ASN A 192 -6.17 9.49 -17.26
CA ASN A 192 -6.08 9.53 -15.81
C ASN A 192 -5.30 8.30 -15.33
N PHE A 193 -3.98 8.35 -15.52
CA PHE A 193 -3.12 7.21 -15.27
C PHE A 193 -3.02 6.84 -13.78
N SER A 194 -3.04 7.82 -12.87
CA SER A 194 -3.06 7.53 -11.43
C SER A 194 -4.29 6.71 -11.03
N ARG A 195 -5.49 7.08 -11.53
CA ARG A 195 -6.71 6.29 -11.31
C ARG A 195 -6.62 4.92 -11.99
N CYS A 196 -6.11 4.88 -13.23
CA CYS A 196 -5.91 3.63 -13.96
C CYS A 196 -5.02 2.65 -13.17
N LYS A 197 -3.89 3.12 -12.63
CA LYS A 197 -2.97 2.35 -11.78
C LYS A 197 -3.67 1.77 -10.55
N LYS A 198 -4.43 2.60 -9.81
CA LYS A 198 -5.16 2.16 -8.61
C LYS A 198 -6.20 1.09 -8.95
N LEU A 199 -6.96 1.29 -10.03
CA LEU A 199 -7.98 0.34 -10.46
C LEU A 199 -7.37 -0.97 -10.98
N LEU A 200 -6.28 -0.90 -11.74
CA LEU A 200 -5.55 -2.07 -12.22
C LEU A 200 -4.93 -2.87 -11.08
N SER A 201 -4.26 -2.18 -10.15
CA SER A 201 -3.67 -2.85 -8.98
C SER A 201 -4.74 -3.58 -8.18
N LYS A 202 -5.89 -2.92 -7.94
CA LYS A 202 -7.04 -3.52 -7.28
C LYS A 202 -7.58 -4.72 -8.07
N TYR A 203 -7.78 -4.58 -9.38
CA TYR A 203 -8.30 -5.64 -10.23
C TYR A 203 -7.42 -6.90 -10.19
N ILE A 204 -6.10 -6.73 -10.32
CA ILE A 204 -5.15 -7.84 -10.28
C ILE A 204 -5.16 -8.50 -8.88
N ILE A 205 -5.11 -7.71 -7.80
CA ILE A 205 -5.16 -8.27 -6.43
C ILE A 205 -6.48 -9.00 -6.17
N ASP A 206 -7.61 -8.46 -6.59
CA ASP A 206 -8.90 -9.04 -6.26
C ASP A 206 -9.18 -10.29 -7.09
N TYR A 207 -8.72 -10.33 -8.35
CA TYR A 207 -9.19 -11.31 -9.33
C TYR A 207 -8.12 -12.21 -9.95
N SER A 208 -6.82 -12.07 -9.67
CA SER A 208 -5.75 -12.91 -10.26
C SER A 208 -5.95 -14.42 -10.15
N ASP A 209 -6.72 -14.86 -9.15
CA ASP A 209 -6.96 -16.28 -8.84
C ASP A 209 -8.32 -16.76 -9.37
N SER A 210 -9.05 -15.92 -10.11
CA SER A 210 -10.36 -16.23 -10.68
C SER A 210 -10.23 -16.83 -12.08
N ASP A 211 -11.05 -17.83 -12.39
CA ASP A 211 -11.19 -18.36 -13.77
C ASP A 211 -11.58 -17.31 -14.81
N SER A 212 -12.20 -16.21 -14.36
CA SER A 212 -12.64 -15.09 -15.23
C SER A 212 -11.55 -14.04 -15.47
N TYR A 213 -10.38 -14.20 -14.87
CA TYR A 213 -9.25 -13.30 -15.02
C TYR A 213 -8.56 -13.50 -16.38
N ASN A 214 -8.54 -12.43 -17.18
CA ASN A 214 -7.90 -12.44 -18.49
C ASN A 214 -6.51 -11.80 -18.42
N GLU A 215 -5.51 -12.60 -18.07
CA GLU A 215 -4.12 -12.16 -17.95
C GLU A 215 -3.60 -11.52 -19.26
N SER A 216 -3.93 -12.11 -20.42
CA SER A 216 -3.52 -11.59 -21.74
C SER A 216 -4.08 -10.19 -22.00
N GLU A 217 -5.31 -9.92 -21.58
CA GLU A 217 -5.95 -8.62 -21.76
C GLU A 217 -5.40 -7.56 -20.81
N VAL A 218 -5.11 -7.95 -19.56
CA VAL A 218 -4.39 -7.10 -18.60
C VAL A 218 -3.01 -6.74 -19.13
N GLU A 219 -2.24 -7.71 -19.64
CA GLU A 219 -0.90 -7.47 -20.17
C GLU A 219 -0.93 -6.57 -21.41
N LYS A 220 -1.90 -6.77 -22.32
CA LYS A 220 -2.12 -5.88 -23.47
C LYS A 220 -2.42 -4.46 -23.03
N LEU A 221 -3.27 -4.30 -22.02
CA LEU A 221 -3.62 -2.99 -21.49
C LEU A 221 -2.42 -2.32 -20.79
N LEU A 222 -1.69 -3.03 -19.95
CA LEU A 222 -0.46 -2.55 -19.32
C LEU A 222 0.53 -2.08 -20.38
N SER A 223 0.79 -2.91 -21.39
CA SER A 223 1.66 -2.57 -22.52
C SER A 223 1.16 -1.35 -23.31
N ALA A 224 -0.15 -1.20 -23.51
CA ALA A 224 -0.73 -0.07 -24.24
C ALA A 224 -0.70 1.25 -23.45
N VAL A 225 -0.84 1.19 -22.13
CA VAL A 225 -0.70 2.37 -21.26
C VAL A 225 0.77 2.74 -21.10
N ASP A 226 1.66 1.77 -20.92
CA ASP A 226 3.10 1.98 -20.76
C ASP A 226 3.75 2.66 -21.99
N LYS A 227 3.24 2.37 -23.21
CA LYS A 227 3.61 3.11 -24.42
C LYS A 227 3.26 4.60 -24.38
N ARG A 228 2.22 4.98 -23.63
CA ARG A 228 1.77 6.37 -23.49
C ARG A 228 2.39 7.07 -22.27
N GLU A 229 2.63 6.32 -21.20
CA GLU A 229 3.33 6.76 -19.99
C GLU A 229 4.43 5.75 -19.64
N PRO A 230 5.68 6.00 -20.10
CA PRO A 230 6.79 5.09 -19.85
C PRO A 230 7.00 4.83 -18.36
N GLY A 231 7.09 3.56 -17.97
CA GLY A 231 7.26 3.13 -16.58
C GLY A 231 5.94 2.90 -15.84
N PHE A 232 4.79 3.11 -16.49
CA PHE A 232 3.49 2.80 -15.92
C PHE A 232 3.38 1.33 -15.50
N LYS A 233 3.86 0.39 -16.32
CA LYS A 233 3.82 -1.04 -15.99
C LYS A 233 4.59 -1.32 -14.70
N GLN A 234 5.80 -0.79 -14.58
CA GLN A 234 6.61 -0.95 -13.36
C GLN A 234 5.92 -0.32 -12.15
N ASN A 235 5.32 0.87 -12.31
CA ASN A 235 4.57 1.52 -11.22
C ASN A 235 3.37 0.69 -10.74
N VAL A 236 2.69 -0.03 -11.64
CA VAL A 236 1.62 -0.98 -11.26
C VAL A 236 2.21 -2.15 -10.48
N MET A 237 3.31 -2.75 -10.96
CA MET A 237 3.96 -3.89 -10.29
C MET A 237 4.49 -3.52 -8.90
N ASP A 238 5.13 -2.36 -8.77
CA ASP A 238 5.57 -1.82 -7.48
C ASP A 238 4.38 -1.62 -6.54
N SER A 239 3.30 -1.02 -7.04
CA SER A 239 2.08 -0.78 -6.26
C SER A 239 1.46 -2.09 -5.76
N LEU A 240 1.38 -3.10 -6.62
CA LEU A 240 0.91 -4.45 -6.27
C LEU A 240 1.75 -5.07 -5.15
N ALA A 241 3.07 -5.04 -5.30
CA ALA A 241 4.00 -5.60 -4.33
C ALA A 241 3.88 -4.92 -2.97
N ILE A 242 3.79 -3.58 -2.95
CA ILE A 242 3.62 -2.79 -1.72
C ILE A 242 2.26 -3.07 -1.06
N ASP A 243 1.18 -3.13 -1.84
CA ASP A 243 -0.17 -3.38 -1.32
C ASP A 243 -0.33 -4.78 -0.74
N LEU A 244 0.23 -5.80 -1.41
CA LEU A 244 0.23 -7.18 -0.92
C LEU A 244 1.09 -7.32 0.34
N TYR A 245 2.30 -6.77 0.35
CA TYR A 245 3.16 -6.78 1.54
C TYR A 245 2.47 -6.10 2.75
N TYR A 246 1.83 -4.95 2.52
CA TYR A 246 1.04 -4.27 3.55
C TYR A 246 -0.12 -5.15 4.03
N SER A 247 -0.85 -5.81 3.12
CA SER A 247 -1.98 -6.69 3.47
C SER A 247 -1.52 -7.88 4.33
N VAL A 248 -0.41 -8.52 3.97
CA VAL A 248 0.22 -9.61 4.73
C VAL A 248 0.61 -9.12 6.12
N THR A 249 1.39 -8.04 6.19
CA THR A 249 1.87 -7.47 7.45
C THR A 249 0.72 -7.07 8.37
N LYS A 250 -0.30 -6.40 7.82
CA LYS A 250 -1.51 -6.03 8.55
C LYS A 250 -2.23 -7.29 9.08
N GLY A 251 -2.37 -8.32 8.25
CA GLY A 251 -2.97 -9.60 8.65
C GLY A 251 -2.23 -10.24 9.84
N ILE A 252 -0.90 -10.22 9.82
CA ILE A 252 -0.07 -10.74 10.93
C ILE A 252 -0.32 -9.93 12.22
N LEU A 253 -0.28 -8.60 12.15
CA LEU A 253 -0.46 -7.73 13.32
C LEU A 253 -1.86 -7.85 13.93
N GLU A 254 -2.88 -8.09 13.11
CA GLU A 254 -4.27 -8.29 13.55
C GLU A 254 -4.54 -9.73 14.04
N GLY A 255 -3.54 -10.62 14.01
CA GLY A 255 -3.71 -12.05 14.34
C GLY A 255 -4.53 -12.82 13.30
N ASN A 256 -4.79 -12.24 12.13
CA ASN A 256 -5.52 -12.86 11.04
C ASN A 256 -4.55 -13.60 10.10
N ALA A 257 -4.07 -14.76 10.56
CA ALA A 257 -3.12 -15.57 9.79
C ALA A 257 -3.69 -16.08 8.45
N ARG A 258 -5.02 -16.29 8.35
CA ARG A 258 -5.67 -16.62 7.07
C ARG A 258 -5.41 -15.55 6.01
N LYS A 259 -5.66 -14.29 6.35
CA LYS A 259 -5.40 -13.16 5.45
C LYS A 259 -3.92 -13.04 5.09
N ALA A 260 -3.02 -13.28 6.06
CA ALA A 260 -1.58 -13.27 5.81
C ALA A 260 -1.16 -14.38 4.83
N ILE A 261 -1.62 -15.62 5.03
CA ILE A 261 -1.35 -16.76 4.15
C ILE A 261 -1.88 -16.50 2.74
N GLN A 262 -3.12 -16.01 2.62
CA GLN A 262 -3.71 -15.65 1.32
C GLN A 262 -2.90 -14.56 0.60
N GLY A 263 -2.44 -13.54 1.33
CA GLY A 263 -1.59 -12.49 0.77
C GLY A 263 -0.24 -12.99 0.29
N ILE A 264 0.42 -13.88 1.04
CA ILE A 264 1.70 -14.51 0.65
C ILE A 264 1.51 -15.32 -0.63
N ARG A 265 0.48 -16.17 -0.68
CA ARG A 265 0.18 -16.99 -1.87
C ARG A 265 -0.12 -16.13 -3.09
N LYS A 266 -0.89 -15.06 -2.91
CA LYS A 266 -1.22 -14.13 -3.99
C LYS A 266 0.01 -13.40 -4.51
N TYR A 267 0.91 -12.99 -3.62
CA TYR A 267 2.21 -12.42 -4.00
C TYR A 267 3.03 -13.42 -4.82
N ALA A 268 3.16 -14.66 -4.34
CA ALA A 268 3.89 -15.72 -5.05
C ALA A 268 3.27 -16.02 -6.43
N HIS A 269 1.94 -16.04 -6.53
CA HIS A 269 1.21 -16.27 -7.78
C HIS A 269 1.41 -15.14 -8.80
N ILE A 270 1.28 -13.88 -8.38
CA ILE A 270 1.38 -12.72 -9.29
C ILE A 270 2.81 -12.51 -9.80
N PHE A 271 3.82 -12.76 -8.96
CA PHE A 271 5.21 -12.42 -9.27
C PHE A 271 6.09 -13.62 -9.63
N GLU A 272 5.56 -14.84 -9.55
CA GLU A 272 6.22 -16.09 -9.95
C GLU A 272 7.65 -16.25 -9.40
N GLY A 273 7.91 -15.71 -8.20
CA GLY A 273 9.22 -15.80 -7.55
C GLY A 273 10.30 -14.86 -8.11
N ASN A 274 9.94 -13.81 -8.85
CA ASN A 274 10.89 -12.83 -9.35
C ASN A 274 11.58 -12.03 -8.21
N PRO A 275 12.91 -12.13 -8.05
CA PRO A 275 13.64 -11.50 -6.95
C PRO A 275 13.80 -9.98 -7.09
N ASP A 276 13.57 -9.43 -8.28
CA ASP A 276 13.67 -7.99 -8.53
C ASP A 276 12.44 -7.21 -8.04
N ILE A 277 11.39 -7.92 -7.60
CA ILE A 277 10.17 -7.31 -7.09
C ILE A 277 10.36 -6.81 -5.66
N LYS A 278 9.77 -5.64 -5.36
CA LYS A 278 9.78 -5.06 -4.01
C LYS A 278 9.25 -6.02 -2.96
N ASN A 279 9.91 -6.07 -1.80
CA ASN A 279 9.56 -6.91 -0.66
C ASN A 279 9.66 -8.43 -0.91
N TYR A 280 10.35 -8.86 -1.97
CA TYR A 280 10.48 -10.28 -2.32
C TYR A 280 11.06 -11.11 -1.17
N TYR A 281 12.21 -10.70 -0.62
CA TYR A 281 12.91 -11.45 0.41
C TYR A 281 12.10 -11.55 1.71
N GLU A 282 11.36 -10.49 2.05
CA GLU A 282 10.46 -10.45 3.20
C GLU A 282 9.33 -11.46 3.06
N ILE A 283 8.70 -11.52 1.88
CA ILE A 283 7.61 -12.46 1.62
C ILE A 283 8.14 -13.90 1.51
N ASP A 284 9.24 -14.13 0.81
CA ASP A 284 9.89 -15.44 0.68
C ASP A 284 10.31 -16.00 2.05
N SER A 285 10.82 -15.17 2.97
CA SER A 285 11.09 -15.57 4.35
C SER A 285 9.83 -16.08 5.08
N LEU A 286 8.71 -15.37 4.96
CA LEU A 286 7.42 -15.78 5.54
C LEU A 286 6.88 -17.04 4.88
N GLU A 287 6.98 -17.15 3.55
CA GLU A 287 6.54 -18.30 2.78
C GLU A 287 7.31 -19.58 3.17
N ARG A 288 8.64 -19.49 3.31
CA ARG A 288 9.46 -20.62 3.77
C ARG A 288 9.09 -21.07 5.18
N LYS A 289 8.83 -20.13 6.09
CA LYS A 289 8.35 -20.45 7.45
C LYS A 289 6.99 -21.16 7.40
N LEU A 290 6.07 -20.66 6.59
CA LEU A 290 4.76 -21.28 6.39
C LEU A 290 4.90 -22.73 5.90
N TYR A 291 5.64 -22.98 4.83
CA TYR A 291 5.85 -24.34 4.30
C TYR A 291 6.63 -25.24 5.26
N GLY A 292 7.61 -24.71 6.01
CA GLY A 292 8.31 -25.44 7.05
C GLY A 292 7.37 -25.96 8.15
N ILE A 293 6.41 -25.13 8.60
CA ILE A 293 5.42 -25.53 9.60
C ILE A 293 4.45 -26.58 9.03
N ILE A 294 4.01 -26.42 7.79
CA ILE A 294 3.13 -27.37 7.12
C ILE A 294 3.79 -28.74 6.99
N GLN A 295 5.08 -28.77 6.62
CA GLN A 295 5.86 -29.99 6.56
C GLN A 295 6.00 -30.65 7.94
N ALA A 296 6.27 -29.87 8.99
CA ALA A 296 6.38 -30.37 10.35
C ALA A 296 5.07 -30.99 10.88
N LYS A 297 3.91 -30.52 10.39
CA LYS A 297 2.58 -31.05 10.76
C LYS A 297 2.10 -32.21 9.86
N ASP A 298 2.91 -32.69 8.91
CA ASP A 298 2.58 -33.70 7.88
C ASP A 298 1.32 -33.38 7.05
N LEU A 299 1.00 -32.08 6.91
CA LEU A 299 -0.21 -31.63 6.20
C LEU A 299 -0.01 -31.51 4.68
N MET A 300 1.21 -31.73 4.17
CA MET A 300 1.52 -31.56 2.73
C MET A 300 0.72 -32.52 1.84
N LYS A 301 0.44 -33.75 2.30
CA LYS A 301 -0.36 -34.72 1.54
C LYS A 301 -1.82 -34.33 1.45
N ASP A 302 -2.34 -33.66 2.47
CA ASP A 302 -3.74 -33.22 2.52
C ASP A 302 -3.97 -31.93 1.74
N LEU A 303 -3.01 -31.00 1.79
CA LEU A 303 -3.07 -29.75 1.01
C LEU A 303 -2.94 -30.00 -0.50
N LYS A 304 -2.15 -30.99 -0.92
CA LYS A 304 -2.05 -31.39 -2.34
C LYS A 304 -3.32 -32.04 -2.91
N LYS A 305 -4.25 -32.51 -2.07
CA LYS A 305 -5.52 -33.10 -2.51
C LYS A 305 -6.64 -32.07 -2.70
N GLY A 306 -6.46 -30.85 -2.16
CA GLY A 306 -7.44 -29.76 -2.21
C GLY A 306 -6.99 -28.54 -3.03
N LEU A 307 -5.78 -28.58 -3.60
CA LEU A 307 -5.33 -27.73 -4.72
C LEU A 307 -5.69 -28.42 -6.03
#